data_AF-A0A833QQ42-F1
#
_entry.id   AF-A0A833QQ42-F1
#
_cell.length_a   1.000
_cell.length_b   1.000
_cell.length_c   1.000
_cell.angle_alpha   90.00
_cell.angle_beta   90.00
_cell.angle_gamma   90.00
#
_symmetry.space_group_name_H-M   'P 1'
#
loop_
_entity.id
_entity.type
_entity.pdbx_description
1 polymer ?
#
loop_
_entity_poly.entity_id
_entity_poly.type
_entity_poly.pdbx_seq_one_letter_code
_entity_poly.pdbx_strand_id
1 'polypeptide(L)'
;MSGVGAAAGSGGGGNFGGRTSVRVAVIGDQGTGKSSLIVSVATESFPENVPKLVPPTRLPADYYPDRVPITIIDTSSSPENKTKLIAECQAADAIVLTYACDRPSTLDRLSTYWLPELRRLEVRVPVIVVGCKLDTRDEQQISLEQVMTPIMQQFREIETCIECSALRQIQVPEVFYYAQKAVLHPTAPLFDQETQSLKPRCVRALKRIFILCDHDRDGALSDAELNDFQVKCFNAPLQPTEIAGVKRVVQEKMPDGVNDNGLTLTGFLFLHALFIEKGRLETTWTVLRKFGYNNDIKLRDDLLPTTFKRAPDQTVELTNEALEFLKSSFFMYDMDNDGTLRPAELEDLFSTAPENYSFVCVPVPGLLMAPDAAEKNVLGGLTVQGFLSQWSLMTLLDPAASLANLIYIGYTSDAASAFHITRKRRQDRKKKQSTRNVLQCFVFGPKNAGKSALLNSFIGKSFVERYTPTTNVRFAANQVELPGGVKKTLVMREIPEDDVFLTRSR
;
A
#
# COMPACT_ATOMS: atom_id res chain seq x y z
N MET A 1 -31.69 7.49 -6.59
CA MET A 1 -30.30 7.56 -6.05
C MET A 1 -29.42 8.56 -6.82
N SER A 2 -29.97 9.69 -7.24
CA SER A 2 -29.30 10.71 -8.09
C SER A 2 -28.75 11.91 -7.31
N GLY A 3 -28.62 11.83 -5.99
CA GLY A 3 -28.36 12.99 -5.12
C GLY A 3 -27.16 12.90 -4.18
N VAL A 4 -26.26 11.92 -4.31
CA VAL A 4 -25.00 11.88 -3.54
C VAL A 4 -23.81 12.06 -4.49
N GLY A 5 -23.88 13.16 -5.23
CA GLY A 5 -22.94 13.58 -6.25
C GLY A 5 -22.68 15.07 -6.15
N ALA A 6 -22.03 15.48 -5.08
CA ALA A 6 -21.38 16.79 -4.90
C ALA A 6 -20.38 16.58 -3.76
N ALA A 7 -19.08 16.81 -3.86
CA ALA A 7 -18.29 17.54 -4.83
C ALA A 7 -17.04 16.72 -5.19
N ALA A 8 -16.81 16.48 -6.48
CA ALA A 8 -15.46 16.22 -6.97
C ALA A 8 -14.73 17.57 -6.94
N GLY A 9 -14.21 17.94 -5.78
CA GLY A 9 -13.32 19.09 -5.63
C GLY A 9 -12.07 18.86 -6.48
N SER A 10 -11.71 19.84 -7.30
CA SER A 10 -10.53 19.85 -8.17
C SER A 10 -9.27 19.43 -7.41
N GLY A 11 -8.78 18.23 -7.69
CA GLY A 11 -7.57 17.68 -7.09
C GLY A 11 -6.34 18.49 -7.50
N GLY A 12 -5.72 19.15 -6.51
CA GLY A 12 -4.32 19.56 -6.63
C GLY A 12 -3.46 18.33 -6.87
N GLY A 13 -2.48 18.44 -7.78
CA GLY A 13 -1.70 17.34 -8.37
C GLY A 13 -1.44 16.19 -7.40
N GLY A 14 -2.20 15.10 -7.57
CA GLY A 14 -2.10 13.91 -6.72
C GLY A 14 -0.73 13.25 -6.91
N ASN A 15 -0.11 12.81 -5.81
CA ASN A 15 1.04 11.92 -5.90
C ASN A 15 0.54 10.51 -6.26
N PHE A 16 0.38 10.22 -7.55
CA PHE A 16 -0.09 8.94 -8.09
C PHE A 16 1.01 7.85 -8.08
N GLY A 17 1.67 7.66 -6.92
CA GLY A 17 2.80 6.75 -6.79
C GLY A 17 4.01 7.16 -7.65
N GLY A 18 4.26 8.47 -7.80
CA GLY A 18 5.36 9.00 -8.60
C GLY A 18 5.15 8.97 -10.13
N ARG A 19 3.98 8.54 -10.63
CA ARG A 19 3.68 8.54 -12.07
C ARG A 19 3.45 9.95 -12.60
N THR A 20 4.24 10.33 -13.61
CA THR A 20 4.19 11.67 -14.25
C THR A 20 3.54 11.67 -15.63
N SER A 21 3.24 10.48 -16.18
CA SER A 21 2.52 10.28 -17.44
C SER A 21 1.91 8.89 -17.48
N VAL A 22 0.88 8.70 -18.31
CA VAL A 22 0.30 7.38 -18.61
C VAL A 22 0.53 7.05 -20.08
N ARG A 23 1.07 5.88 -20.36
CA ARG A 23 1.28 5.38 -21.73
C ARG A 23 0.23 4.34 -22.10
N VAL A 24 -0.56 4.62 -23.13
CA VAL A 24 -1.66 3.75 -23.58
C VAL A 24 -1.33 3.17 -24.94
N ALA A 25 -1.31 1.85 -25.07
CA ALA A 25 -1.21 1.19 -26.37
C ALA A 25 -2.60 0.82 -26.89
N VAL A 26 -2.93 1.24 -28.11
CA VAL A 26 -4.20 0.94 -28.78
C VAL A 26 -3.97 -0.24 -29.73
N ILE A 27 -4.59 -1.37 -29.42
CA ILE A 27 -4.43 -2.63 -30.14
C ILE A 27 -5.78 -3.18 -30.63
N GLY A 28 -5.73 -4.22 -31.45
CA GLY A 28 -6.92 -4.86 -32.01
C GLY A 28 -6.78 -5.15 -33.49
N ASP A 29 -7.79 -5.79 -34.05
CA ASP A 29 -7.80 -6.26 -35.42
C ASP A 29 -7.69 -5.14 -36.46
N GLN A 30 -7.36 -5.52 -37.71
CA GLN A 30 -7.31 -4.56 -38.80
C GLN A 30 -8.70 -3.97 -39.05
N GLY A 31 -8.78 -2.64 -39.20
CA GLY A 31 -10.01 -1.92 -39.51
C GLY A 31 -11.00 -1.78 -38.34
N THR A 32 -10.59 -2.06 -37.10
CA THR A 32 -11.45 -1.87 -35.92
C THR A 32 -11.73 -0.41 -35.63
N GLY A 33 -10.84 0.52 -36.00
CA GLY A 33 -11.03 1.96 -35.78
C GLY A 33 -9.96 2.61 -34.91
N LYS A 34 -8.85 1.92 -34.62
CA LYS A 34 -7.72 2.41 -33.80
C LYS A 34 -7.26 3.82 -34.16
N SER A 35 -6.81 4.02 -35.40
CA SER A 35 -6.29 5.31 -35.85
C SER A 35 -7.35 6.41 -35.84
N SER A 36 -8.60 6.10 -36.23
CA SER A 36 -9.72 7.05 -36.18
C SER A 36 -10.02 7.49 -34.75
N LEU A 37 -10.03 6.56 -33.79
CA LEU A 37 -10.24 6.84 -32.37
C LEU A 37 -9.17 7.79 -31.81
N ILE A 38 -7.89 7.53 -32.15
CA ILE A 38 -6.76 8.35 -31.66
C ILE A 38 -6.79 9.76 -32.26
N VAL A 39 -7.03 9.87 -33.57
CA VAL A 39 -7.11 11.19 -34.20
C VAL A 39 -8.31 11.95 -33.64
N SER A 40 -9.46 11.30 -33.48
CA SER A 40 -10.66 11.95 -32.96
C SER A 40 -10.54 12.46 -31.52
N VAL A 41 -9.85 11.75 -30.62
CA VAL A 41 -9.61 12.31 -29.28
C VAL A 41 -8.64 13.49 -29.31
N ALA A 42 -7.68 13.49 -30.24
CA ALA A 42 -6.65 14.51 -30.32
C ALA A 42 -7.12 15.81 -31.01
N THR A 43 -8.04 15.70 -31.98
CA THR A 43 -8.52 16.82 -32.80
C THR A 43 -9.98 17.18 -32.55
N GLU A 44 -10.67 16.46 -31.65
CA GLU A 44 -12.10 16.61 -31.34
C GLU A 44 -13.00 16.55 -32.60
N SER A 45 -12.53 15.84 -33.63
CA SER A 45 -13.17 15.77 -34.94
C SER A 45 -12.85 14.46 -35.65
N PHE A 46 -13.74 14.03 -36.56
CA PHE A 46 -13.47 12.84 -37.36
C PHE A 46 -12.59 13.20 -38.56
N PRO A 47 -11.47 12.48 -38.80
CA PRO A 47 -10.60 12.78 -39.93
C PRO A 47 -11.21 12.35 -41.27
N GLU A 48 -11.15 13.23 -42.28
CA GLU A 48 -11.54 12.88 -43.66
C GLU A 48 -10.65 11.77 -44.24
N ASN A 49 -9.35 11.81 -43.95
CA ASN A 49 -8.37 10.82 -44.37
C ASN A 49 -7.68 10.19 -43.15
N VAL A 50 -8.10 8.98 -42.79
CA VAL A 50 -7.51 8.24 -41.65
C VAL A 50 -6.13 7.70 -42.06
N PRO A 51 -5.03 8.11 -41.41
CA PRO A 51 -3.71 7.52 -41.67
C PRO A 51 -3.69 6.04 -41.26
N LYS A 52 -2.88 5.23 -41.95
CA LYS A 52 -2.73 3.79 -41.62
C LYS A 52 -2.15 3.54 -40.22
N LEU A 53 -1.35 4.49 -39.74
CA LEU A 53 -0.74 4.49 -38.41
C LEU A 53 -0.55 5.94 -37.97
N VAL A 54 -1.00 6.27 -36.76
CA VAL A 54 -0.82 7.59 -36.17
C VAL A 54 0.51 7.63 -35.42
N PRO A 55 1.29 8.74 -35.49
CA PRO A 55 2.47 8.90 -34.63
C PRO A 55 2.06 8.95 -33.14
N PRO A 56 3.01 8.74 -32.20
CA PRO A 56 2.74 8.89 -30.78
C PRO A 56 2.02 10.22 -30.49
N THR A 57 0.82 10.11 -29.94
CA THR A 57 -0.09 11.25 -29.75
C THR A 57 -0.17 11.58 -28.28
N ARG A 58 0.13 12.83 -27.90
CA ARG A 58 0.16 13.26 -26.50
C ARG A 58 -1.05 14.11 -26.16
N LEU A 59 -1.89 13.62 -25.25
CA LEU A 59 -2.92 14.43 -24.61
C LEU A 59 -2.28 15.20 -23.44
N PRO A 60 -2.50 16.53 -23.35
CA PRO A 60 -1.87 17.35 -22.32
C PRO A 60 -2.46 17.05 -20.93
N ALA A 61 -1.76 17.50 -19.89
CA ALA A 61 -2.11 17.17 -18.51
C ALA A 61 -3.50 17.70 -18.11
N ASP A 62 -3.85 18.89 -18.56
CA ASP A 62 -5.12 19.57 -18.29
C ASP A 62 -6.33 18.96 -19.01
N TYR A 63 -6.13 17.96 -19.88
CA TYR A 63 -7.21 17.29 -20.59
C TYR A 63 -8.14 16.50 -19.66
N TYR A 64 -7.63 15.95 -18.54
CA TYR A 64 -8.40 15.16 -17.58
C TYR A 64 -8.24 15.67 -16.13
N PRO A 65 -9.23 15.39 -15.24
CA PRO A 65 -9.24 15.91 -13.86
C PRO A 65 -8.00 15.56 -13.02
N ASP A 66 -7.40 14.39 -13.24
CA ASP A 66 -6.22 13.93 -12.50
C ASP A 66 -4.93 14.69 -12.86
N ARG A 67 -4.96 15.52 -13.90
CA ARG A 67 -3.83 16.34 -14.36
C ARG A 67 -2.57 15.56 -14.75
N VAL A 68 -2.74 14.35 -15.27
CA VAL A 68 -1.64 13.50 -15.77
C VAL A 68 -1.72 13.41 -17.30
N PRO A 69 -0.65 13.70 -18.05
CA PRO A 69 -0.67 13.60 -19.51
C PRO A 69 -0.72 12.14 -19.97
N ILE A 70 -1.38 11.90 -21.11
CA ILE A 70 -1.46 10.57 -21.74
C ILE A 70 -0.64 10.55 -23.02
N THR A 71 0.18 9.52 -23.21
CA THR A 71 0.82 9.23 -24.50
C THR A 71 0.17 8.01 -25.12
N ILE A 72 -0.53 8.22 -26.24
CA ILE A 72 -1.27 7.20 -26.95
C ILE A 72 -0.42 6.67 -28.11
N ILE A 73 -0.35 5.34 -28.20
CA ILE A 73 0.46 4.62 -29.18
C ILE A 73 -0.48 3.81 -30.07
N ASP A 74 -0.59 4.23 -31.32
CA ASP A 74 -1.26 3.44 -32.35
C ASP A 74 -0.40 2.22 -32.73
N THR A 75 -1.03 1.08 -32.97
CA THR A 75 -0.32 -0.15 -33.31
C THR A 75 -0.85 -0.74 -34.62
N SER A 76 0.08 -1.31 -35.40
CA SER A 76 -0.27 -2.01 -36.63
C SER A 76 -0.69 -3.44 -36.34
N SER A 77 -1.78 -3.88 -36.98
CA SER A 77 -2.23 -5.28 -36.96
C SER A 77 -1.50 -6.16 -38.00
N SER A 78 -0.53 -5.62 -38.75
CA SER A 78 0.22 -6.37 -39.77
C SER A 78 1.14 -7.42 -39.12
N PRO A 79 1.22 -8.65 -39.65
CA PRO A 79 2.14 -9.68 -39.17
C PRO A 79 3.61 -9.23 -39.13
N GLU A 80 4.02 -8.38 -40.07
CA GLU A 80 5.38 -7.83 -40.18
C GLU A 80 5.75 -6.94 -38.99
N ASN A 81 4.75 -6.30 -38.36
CA ASN A 81 4.93 -5.41 -37.23
C ASN A 81 4.72 -6.10 -35.87
N LYS A 82 4.61 -7.44 -35.84
CA LYS A 82 4.31 -8.20 -34.61
C LYS A 82 5.32 -7.94 -33.50
N THR A 83 6.62 -7.89 -33.82
CA THR A 83 7.67 -7.62 -32.83
C THR A 83 7.50 -6.25 -32.18
N LYS A 84 7.14 -5.24 -32.99
CA LYS A 84 6.89 -3.88 -32.49
C LYS A 84 5.65 -3.86 -31.60
N LEU A 85 4.54 -4.46 -32.04
CA LEU A 85 3.31 -4.59 -31.24
C LEU A 85 3.59 -5.18 -29.84
N ILE A 86 4.37 -6.26 -29.77
CA ILE A 86 4.75 -6.88 -28.49
C ILE A 86 5.49 -5.88 -27.59
N ALA A 87 6.49 -5.18 -28.14
CA ALA A 87 7.25 -4.17 -27.40
C ALA A 87 6.34 -3.02 -26.92
N GLU A 88 5.40 -2.56 -27.75
CA GLU A 88 4.46 -1.50 -27.38
C GLU A 88 3.52 -1.93 -26.24
N CYS A 89 3.04 -3.18 -26.27
CA CYS A 89 2.20 -3.74 -25.20
C CYS A 89 2.97 -3.91 -23.88
N GLN A 90 4.20 -4.41 -23.93
CA GLN A 90 5.04 -4.60 -22.75
C GLN A 90 5.47 -3.28 -22.10
N ALA A 91 5.61 -2.21 -22.89
CA ALA A 91 5.93 -0.88 -22.41
C ALA A 91 4.69 -0.05 -22.02
N ALA A 92 3.47 -0.56 -22.20
CA ALA A 92 2.26 0.19 -21.90
C ALA A 92 1.97 0.22 -20.40
N ASP A 93 1.32 1.29 -19.93
CA ASP A 93 0.70 1.35 -18.61
C ASP A 93 -0.76 0.87 -18.64
N ALA A 94 -1.42 0.96 -19.79
CA ALA A 94 -2.74 0.41 -20.07
C ALA A 94 -2.89 0.02 -21.54
N ILE A 95 -3.77 -0.95 -21.81
CA ILE A 95 -4.13 -1.38 -23.15
C ILE A 95 -5.54 -0.92 -23.47
N VAL A 96 -5.72 -0.28 -24.62
CA VAL A 96 -7.04 -0.09 -25.25
C VAL A 96 -7.17 -1.17 -26.33
N LEU A 97 -8.03 -2.17 -26.08
CA LEU A 97 -8.24 -3.30 -26.97
C LEU A 97 -9.53 -3.10 -27.77
N THR A 98 -9.39 -2.84 -29.07
CA THR A 98 -10.50 -2.47 -29.94
C THR A 98 -11.12 -3.66 -30.67
N TYR A 99 -12.45 -3.66 -30.77
CA TYR A 99 -13.22 -4.42 -31.75
C TYR A 99 -14.13 -3.46 -32.53
N ALA A 100 -14.79 -3.94 -33.59
CA ALA A 100 -15.70 -3.13 -34.40
C ALA A 100 -17.15 -3.62 -34.21
N CYS A 101 -18.07 -2.72 -33.86
CA CYS A 101 -19.49 -3.04 -33.67
C CYS A 101 -20.17 -3.58 -34.95
N ASP A 102 -19.66 -3.21 -36.13
CA ASP A 102 -20.10 -3.72 -37.44
C ASP A 102 -19.55 -5.11 -37.80
N ARG A 103 -18.58 -5.64 -37.02
CA ARG A 103 -17.91 -6.92 -37.32
C ARG A 103 -17.80 -7.79 -36.07
N PRO A 104 -18.83 -8.62 -35.79
CA PRO A 104 -18.87 -9.50 -34.63
C PRO A 104 -17.66 -10.43 -34.48
N SER A 105 -17.07 -10.88 -35.59
CA SER A 105 -15.86 -11.73 -35.55
C SER A 105 -14.66 -11.06 -34.87
N THR A 106 -14.59 -9.73 -34.85
CA THR A 106 -13.53 -9.00 -34.12
C THR A 106 -13.76 -8.99 -32.61
N LEU A 107 -15.02 -9.09 -32.16
CA LEU A 107 -15.39 -9.25 -30.76
C LEU A 107 -15.05 -10.67 -30.27
N ASP A 108 -15.34 -11.70 -31.06
CA ASP A 108 -14.98 -13.09 -30.75
C ASP A 108 -13.45 -13.27 -30.61
N ARG A 109 -12.68 -12.47 -31.35
CA ARG A 109 -11.22 -12.48 -31.29
C ARG A 109 -10.62 -11.85 -30.04
N LEU A 110 -11.42 -11.16 -29.22
CA LEU A 110 -10.97 -10.69 -27.92
C LEU A 110 -10.57 -11.87 -27.02
N SER A 111 -11.48 -12.82 -26.82
CA SER A 111 -11.29 -13.97 -25.92
C SER A 111 -10.50 -15.12 -26.57
N THR A 112 -10.54 -15.26 -27.90
CA THR A 112 -9.87 -16.36 -28.61
C THR A 112 -8.43 -16.05 -29.02
N TYR A 113 -8.04 -14.77 -29.10
CA TYR A 113 -6.69 -14.37 -29.54
C TYR A 113 -6.08 -13.29 -28.66
N TRP A 114 -6.68 -12.10 -28.58
CA TRP A 114 -6.01 -10.92 -28.02
C TRP A 114 -5.73 -11.04 -26.52
N LEU A 115 -6.72 -11.41 -25.70
CA LEU A 115 -6.55 -11.54 -24.26
C LEU A 115 -5.62 -12.72 -23.89
N PRO A 116 -5.76 -13.93 -24.49
CA PRO A 116 -4.77 -15.00 -24.30
C PRO A 116 -3.35 -14.60 -24.71
N GLU A 117 -3.18 -13.85 -25.79
CA GLU A 117 -1.88 -13.39 -26.25
C GLU A 117 -1.25 -12.38 -25.26
N LEU A 118 -2.03 -11.44 -24.72
CA LEU A 118 -1.55 -10.52 -23.67
C LEU A 118 -1.05 -11.29 -22.44
N ARG A 119 -1.78 -12.31 -21.99
CA ARG A 119 -1.33 -13.20 -20.91
C ARG A 119 -0.06 -13.95 -21.26
N ARG A 120 0.05 -14.50 -22.47
CA ARG A 120 1.24 -15.21 -22.97
C ARG A 120 2.47 -14.30 -22.99
N LEU A 121 2.27 -13.01 -23.26
CA LEU A 121 3.32 -11.98 -23.26
C LEU A 121 3.63 -11.43 -21.86
N GLU A 122 2.97 -11.93 -20.82
CA GLU A 122 3.06 -11.48 -19.43
C GLU A 122 2.74 -9.99 -19.23
N VAL A 123 1.83 -9.46 -20.06
CA VAL A 123 1.35 -8.07 -19.96
C VAL A 123 0.33 -7.99 -18.82
N ARG A 124 0.72 -7.38 -17.70
CA ARG A 124 -0.08 -7.30 -16.44
C ARG A 124 -0.67 -5.91 -16.19
N VAL A 125 -1.02 -5.19 -17.25
CA VAL A 125 -1.59 -3.84 -17.18
C VAL A 125 -3.10 -3.88 -17.43
N PRO A 126 -3.88 -2.91 -16.93
CA PRO A 126 -5.31 -2.87 -17.16
C PRO A 126 -5.66 -2.79 -18.65
N VAL A 127 -6.74 -3.46 -19.03
CA VAL A 127 -7.29 -3.50 -20.38
C VAL A 127 -8.65 -2.81 -20.40
N ILE A 128 -8.80 -1.84 -21.31
CA ILE A 128 -10.06 -1.19 -21.65
C ILE A 128 -10.53 -1.77 -22.98
N VAL A 129 -11.63 -2.53 -22.97
CA VAL A 129 -12.21 -3.06 -24.20
C VAL A 129 -13.06 -1.99 -24.86
N VAL A 130 -12.85 -1.75 -26.15
CA VAL A 130 -13.52 -0.67 -26.88
C VAL A 130 -14.20 -1.17 -28.14
N GLY A 131 -15.53 -1.06 -28.19
CA GLY A 131 -16.31 -1.29 -29.40
C GLY A 131 -16.38 -0.01 -30.22
N CYS A 132 -15.62 0.03 -31.31
CA CYS A 132 -15.61 1.17 -32.20
C CYS A 132 -16.73 1.08 -33.25
N LYS A 133 -17.03 2.22 -33.88
CA LYS A 133 -18.06 2.37 -34.92
C LYS A 133 -19.48 2.08 -34.43
N LEU A 134 -19.80 2.53 -33.21
CA LEU A 134 -21.14 2.38 -32.64
C LEU A 134 -22.25 2.92 -33.56
N ASP A 135 -21.95 3.91 -34.41
CA ASP A 135 -22.84 4.46 -35.43
C ASP A 135 -23.29 3.48 -36.51
N THR A 136 -22.61 2.33 -36.64
CA THR A 136 -22.89 1.26 -37.60
C THR A 136 -23.46 -0.01 -36.95
N ARG A 137 -23.72 0.03 -35.64
CA ARG A 137 -24.25 -1.11 -34.89
C ARG A 137 -25.69 -1.39 -35.31
N ASP A 138 -26.01 -2.66 -35.52
CA ASP A 138 -27.38 -3.12 -35.75
C ASP A 138 -28.15 -3.16 -34.42
N GLU A 139 -29.33 -2.54 -34.38
CA GLU A 139 -30.21 -2.47 -33.22
C GLU A 139 -30.68 -3.86 -32.73
N GLN A 140 -30.64 -4.86 -33.61
CA GLN A 140 -31.02 -6.25 -33.29
C GLN A 140 -29.88 -7.04 -32.61
N GLN A 141 -28.67 -6.47 -32.49
CA GLN A 141 -27.58 -7.13 -31.80
C GLN A 141 -27.83 -7.25 -30.29
N ILE A 142 -27.35 -8.35 -29.73
CA ILE A 142 -27.34 -8.63 -28.29
C ILE A 142 -26.67 -7.47 -27.53
N SER A 143 -27.16 -7.17 -26.33
CA SER A 143 -26.61 -6.07 -25.52
C SER A 143 -25.15 -6.33 -25.17
N LEU A 144 -24.36 -5.24 -25.09
CA LEU A 144 -22.93 -5.32 -24.79
C LEU A 144 -22.67 -6.07 -23.47
N GLU A 145 -23.50 -5.76 -22.46
CA GLU A 145 -23.41 -6.35 -21.13
C GLU A 145 -23.56 -7.87 -21.15
N GLN A 146 -24.50 -8.40 -21.93
CA GLN A 146 -24.73 -9.85 -22.05
C GLN A 146 -23.53 -10.58 -22.67
N VAL A 147 -22.85 -9.96 -23.65
CA VAL A 147 -21.69 -10.56 -24.32
C VAL A 147 -20.41 -10.40 -23.47
N MET A 148 -20.23 -9.24 -22.82
CA MET A 148 -19.00 -8.93 -22.11
C MET A 148 -18.93 -9.54 -20.71
N THR A 149 -20.06 -9.76 -20.03
CA THR A 149 -20.11 -10.37 -18.69
C THR A 149 -19.29 -11.67 -18.59
N PRO A 150 -19.50 -12.69 -19.44
CA PRO A 150 -18.71 -13.93 -19.37
C PRO A 150 -17.22 -13.70 -19.70
N ILE A 151 -16.91 -12.79 -20.62
CA ILE A 151 -15.53 -12.46 -20.99
C ILE A 151 -14.80 -11.82 -19.81
N MET A 152 -15.42 -10.85 -19.12
CA MET A 152 -14.83 -10.17 -17.96
C MET A 152 -14.66 -11.11 -16.75
N GLN A 153 -15.51 -12.13 -16.60
CA GLN A 153 -15.33 -13.17 -15.58
C GLN A 153 -14.10 -14.03 -15.88
N GLN A 154 -13.83 -14.33 -17.15
CA GLN A 154 -12.66 -15.10 -17.59
C GLN A 154 -11.36 -14.26 -17.61
N PHE A 155 -11.48 -12.97 -17.93
CA PHE A 155 -10.39 -12.03 -18.15
C PHE A 155 -10.45 -10.85 -17.19
N ARG A 156 -9.90 -11.06 -15.98
CA ARG A 156 -9.88 -10.10 -14.86
C ARG A 156 -9.04 -8.85 -15.12
N GLU A 157 -8.17 -8.88 -16.11
CA GLU A 157 -7.42 -7.73 -16.58
C GLU A 157 -8.30 -6.68 -17.29
N ILE A 158 -9.52 -7.05 -17.69
CA ILE A 158 -10.49 -6.11 -18.26
C ILE A 158 -11.11 -5.29 -17.14
N GLU A 159 -10.80 -4.00 -17.10
CA GLU A 159 -11.35 -3.07 -16.10
C GLU A 159 -12.74 -2.57 -16.51
N THR A 160 -12.93 -2.28 -17.80
CA THR A 160 -14.22 -1.85 -18.32
C THR A 160 -14.34 -2.10 -19.83
N CYS A 161 -15.58 -2.11 -20.30
CA CYS A 161 -15.91 -2.15 -21.71
C CYS A 161 -16.76 -0.93 -22.08
N ILE A 162 -16.43 -0.29 -23.19
CA ILE A 162 -17.12 0.90 -23.67
C ILE A 162 -17.32 0.82 -25.18
N GLU A 163 -18.48 1.24 -25.67
CA GLU A 163 -18.72 1.41 -27.09
C GLU A 163 -18.64 2.90 -27.45
N CYS A 164 -18.00 3.22 -28.57
CA CYS A 164 -17.77 4.59 -29.00
C CYS A 164 -17.98 4.75 -30.52
N SER A 165 -18.30 5.97 -30.93
CA SER A 165 -18.29 6.35 -32.35
C SER A 165 -17.36 7.55 -32.54
N ALA A 166 -16.22 7.32 -33.20
CA ALA A 166 -15.34 8.40 -33.62
C ALA A 166 -16.02 9.34 -34.63
N LEU A 167 -16.88 8.80 -35.50
CA LEU A 167 -17.61 9.60 -36.49
C LEU A 167 -18.59 10.58 -35.82
N ARG A 168 -19.34 10.09 -34.82
CA ARG A 168 -20.35 10.89 -34.11
C ARG A 168 -19.82 11.56 -32.84
N GLN A 169 -18.52 11.42 -32.53
CA GLN A 169 -17.89 11.89 -31.28
C GLN A 169 -18.61 11.38 -30.01
N ILE A 170 -19.07 10.12 -30.04
CA ILE A 170 -19.73 9.48 -28.90
C ILE A 170 -18.70 8.71 -28.10
N GLN A 171 -18.56 9.03 -26.81
CA GLN A 171 -17.75 8.31 -25.82
C GLN A 171 -16.24 8.22 -26.12
N VAL A 172 -15.73 9.05 -27.04
CA VAL A 172 -14.32 9.04 -27.46
C VAL A 172 -13.38 9.50 -26.34
N PRO A 173 -13.60 10.65 -25.67
CA PRO A 173 -12.78 11.05 -24.52
C PRO A 173 -12.83 10.04 -23.36
N GLU A 174 -13.97 9.38 -23.15
CA GLU A 174 -14.22 8.45 -22.07
C GLU A 174 -13.33 7.21 -22.15
N VAL A 175 -12.99 6.74 -23.35
CA VAL A 175 -12.07 5.61 -23.56
C VAL A 175 -10.74 5.86 -22.84
N PHE A 176 -10.12 7.01 -23.11
CA PHE A 176 -8.80 7.34 -22.57
C PHE A 176 -8.87 7.85 -21.13
N TYR A 177 -10.01 8.43 -20.73
CA TYR A 177 -10.32 8.71 -19.33
C TYR A 177 -10.31 7.43 -18.48
N TYR A 178 -11.03 6.38 -18.90
CA TYR A 178 -11.05 5.11 -18.17
C TYR A 178 -9.69 4.40 -18.20
N ALA A 179 -8.96 4.48 -19.31
CA ALA A 179 -7.59 3.97 -19.38
C ALA A 179 -6.68 4.65 -18.36
N GLN A 180 -6.74 5.99 -18.25
CA GLN A 180 -6.00 6.72 -17.22
C GLN A 180 -6.46 6.34 -15.81
N LYS A 181 -7.76 6.31 -15.55
CA LYS A 181 -8.29 6.00 -14.22
C LYS A 181 -7.88 4.60 -13.75
N ALA A 182 -7.91 3.59 -14.61
CA ALA A 182 -7.47 2.24 -14.28
C ALA A 182 -5.99 2.18 -13.85
N VAL A 183 -5.14 3.01 -14.46
CA VAL A 183 -3.71 3.11 -14.13
C VAL A 183 -3.49 3.89 -12.84
N LEU A 184 -4.19 5.01 -12.69
CA LEU A 184 -4.01 5.91 -11.56
C LEU A 184 -4.74 5.42 -10.31
N HIS A 185 -5.77 4.59 -10.42
CA HIS A 185 -6.60 4.11 -9.31
C HIS A 185 -6.85 2.60 -9.42
N PRO A 186 -5.80 1.77 -9.31
CA PRO A 186 -5.92 0.34 -9.61
C PRO A 186 -6.88 -0.37 -8.63
N THR A 187 -7.71 -1.27 -9.17
CA THR A 187 -8.67 -2.07 -8.38
C THR A 187 -7.97 -3.19 -7.61
N ALA A 188 -7.00 -3.84 -8.26
CA ALA A 188 -6.36 -5.06 -7.77
C ALA A 188 -5.75 -4.99 -6.36
N PRO A 189 -5.17 -3.88 -5.88
CA PRO A 189 -4.70 -3.78 -4.50
C PRO A 189 -5.81 -3.67 -3.46
N LEU A 190 -6.97 -3.11 -3.84
CA LEU A 190 -8.05 -2.76 -2.92
C LEU A 190 -9.01 -3.94 -2.67
N PHE A 191 -9.41 -4.61 -3.75
CA PHE A 191 -10.58 -5.48 -3.74
C PHE A 191 -10.27 -6.83 -4.38
N ASP A 192 -10.83 -7.87 -3.80
CA ASP A 192 -10.83 -9.21 -4.36
C ASP A 192 -12.16 -9.46 -5.07
N GLN A 193 -12.10 -9.62 -6.39
CA GLN A 193 -13.29 -9.80 -7.20
C GLN A 193 -13.90 -11.21 -7.06
N GLU A 194 -13.15 -12.20 -6.56
CA GLU A 194 -13.66 -13.55 -6.35
C GLU A 194 -14.48 -13.63 -5.07
N THR A 195 -13.94 -13.10 -3.97
CA THR A 195 -14.62 -13.10 -2.67
C THR A 195 -15.56 -11.91 -2.48
N GLN A 196 -15.59 -10.96 -3.42
CA GLN A 196 -16.35 -9.70 -3.34
C GLN A 196 -16.06 -8.97 -2.01
N SER A 197 -14.78 -8.89 -1.64
CA SER A 197 -14.37 -8.29 -0.36
C SER A 197 -13.11 -7.45 -0.49
N LEU A 198 -12.93 -6.50 0.42
CA LEU A 198 -11.67 -5.77 0.56
C LEU A 198 -10.51 -6.75 0.83
N LYS A 199 -9.36 -6.51 0.23
CA LYS A 199 -8.15 -7.30 0.50
C LYS A 199 -7.61 -7.00 1.89
N PRO A 200 -6.96 -7.97 2.57
CA PRO A 200 -6.46 -7.80 3.93
C PRO A 200 -5.62 -6.53 4.13
N ARG A 201 -4.66 -6.25 3.24
CA ARG A 201 -3.86 -5.03 3.31
C ARG A 201 -4.67 -3.75 3.20
N CYS A 202 -5.70 -3.71 2.35
CA CYS A 202 -6.60 -2.57 2.24
C CYS A 202 -7.40 -2.37 3.54
N VAL A 203 -7.92 -3.46 4.12
CA VAL A 203 -8.61 -3.45 5.43
C VAL A 203 -7.70 -2.89 6.52
N ARG A 204 -6.45 -3.37 6.64
CA ARG A 204 -5.49 -2.87 7.64
C ARG A 204 -5.21 -1.37 7.47
N ALA A 205 -5.05 -0.92 6.23
CA ALA A 205 -4.81 0.49 5.94
C ALA A 205 -6.01 1.37 6.28
N LEU A 206 -7.22 0.96 5.91
CA LEU A 206 -8.46 1.67 6.25
C LEU A 206 -8.74 1.64 7.76
N LYS A 207 -8.45 0.53 8.45
CA LYS A 207 -8.51 0.43 9.91
C LYS A 207 -7.60 1.45 10.58
N ARG A 208 -6.37 1.61 10.09
CA ARG A 208 -5.46 2.66 10.58
C ARG A 208 -6.06 4.05 10.42
N ILE A 209 -6.63 4.32 9.24
CA ILE A 209 -7.23 5.62 8.93
C ILE A 209 -8.40 5.91 9.86
N PHE A 210 -9.26 4.91 10.10
CA PHE A 210 -10.36 5.00 11.05
C PHE A 210 -9.86 5.36 12.46
N ILE A 211 -8.87 4.62 12.99
CA ILE A 211 -8.30 4.86 14.33
C ILE A 211 -7.66 6.27 14.44
N LEU A 212 -7.11 6.79 13.35
CA LEU A 212 -6.55 8.15 13.33
C LEU A 212 -7.61 9.26 13.27
N CYS A 213 -8.85 8.91 12.93
CA CYS A 213 -9.98 9.84 12.81
C CYS A 213 -10.93 9.75 14.00
N ASP A 214 -10.95 8.61 14.70
CA ASP A 214 -11.60 8.39 15.99
C ASP A 214 -10.76 9.08 17.09
N HIS A 215 -11.05 10.36 17.32
CA HIS A 215 -10.25 11.21 18.20
C HIS A 215 -10.52 10.94 19.68
N ASP A 216 -11.76 10.60 20.03
CA ASP A 216 -12.15 10.27 21.40
C ASP A 216 -11.98 8.77 21.74
N ARG A 217 -11.71 7.93 20.72
CA ARG A 217 -11.40 6.50 20.83
C ARG A 217 -12.57 5.69 21.36
N ASP A 218 -13.79 6.09 21.00
CA ASP A 218 -15.00 5.41 21.42
C ASP A 218 -15.40 4.25 20.48
N GLY A 219 -14.64 4.03 19.40
CA GLY A 219 -14.85 2.97 18.43
C GLY A 219 -15.83 3.31 17.31
N ALA A 220 -16.26 4.57 17.21
CA ALA A 220 -17.12 5.09 16.17
C ALA A 220 -16.63 6.46 15.66
N LEU A 221 -17.06 6.85 14.46
CA LEU A 221 -16.90 8.22 13.98
C LEU A 221 -18.20 8.98 14.18
N SER A 222 -18.17 9.93 15.11
CA SER A 222 -19.23 10.90 15.34
C SER A 222 -19.50 11.76 14.10
N ASP A 223 -20.59 12.53 14.08
CA ASP A 223 -20.88 13.46 12.97
C ASP A 223 -19.75 14.49 12.79
N ALA A 224 -19.15 14.94 13.89
CA ALA A 224 -18.05 15.89 13.87
C ALA A 224 -16.79 15.28 13.25
N GLU A 225 -16.39 14.09 13.70
CA GLU A 225 -15.20 13.40 13.18
C GLU A 225 -15.37 12.97 11.73
N LEU A 226 -16.58 12.53 11.35
CA LEU A 226 -16.87 12.18 9.96
C LEU A 226 -16.79 13.41 9.05
N ASN A 227 -17.25 14.58 9.53
CA ASN A 227 -17.09 15.83 8.80
C ASN A 227 -15.62 16.26 8.72
N ASP A 228 -14.86 16.17 9.81
CA ASP A 228 -13.42 16.48 9.82
C ASP A 228 -12.63 15.56 8.88
N PHE A 229 -12.95 14.27 8.87
CA PHE A 229 -12.43 13.30 7.91
C PHE A 229 -12.74 13.71 6.47
N GLN A 230 -13.97 14.10 6.18
CA GLN A 230 -14.37 14.56 4.86
C GLN A 230 -13.57 15.80 4.44
N VAL A 231 -13.52 16.83 5.28
CA VAL A 231 -12.80 18.08 5.00
C VAL A 231 -11.32 17.77 4.76
N LYS A 232 -10.72 16.90 5.58
CA LYS A 232 -9.32 16.48 5.42
C LYS A 232 -9.09 15.79 4.08
N CYS A 233 -9.94 14.87 3.66
CA CYS A 233 -9.72 14.06 2.46
C CYS A 233 -10.13 14.77 1.16
N PHE A 234 -11.22 15.52 1.18
CA PHE A 234 -11.88 16.03 -0.03
C PHE A 234 -11.96 17.56 -0.09
N ASN A 235 -11.48 18.27 0.94
CA ASN A 235 -11.54 19.73 1.05
C ASN A 235 -12.97 20.30 0.93
N ALA A 236 -13.98 19.52 1.32
CA ALA A 236 -15.38 19.92 1.30
C ALA A 236 -16.09 19.32 2.53
N PRO A 237 -16.89 20.09 3.28
CA PRO A 237 -17.67 19.55 4.40
C PRO A 237 -18.89 18.78 3.91
N LEU A 238 -19.44 17.90 4.76
CA LEU A 238 -20.75 17.28 4.54
C LEU A 238 -21.83 18.05 5.30
N GLN A 239 -22.97 18.25 4.66
CA GLN A 239 -24.16 18.74 5.34
C GLN A 239 -24.70 17.66 6.30
N PRO A 240 -25.33 18.03 7.43
CA PRO A 240 -25.88 17.06 8.38
C PRO A 240 -26.86 16.06 7.74
N THR A 241 -27.63 16.51 6.73
CA THR A 241 -28.54 15.66 5.96
C THR A 241 -27.81 14.63 5.10
N GLU A 242 -26.62 14.95 4.60
CA GLU A 242 -25.79 14.04 3.83
C GLU A 242 -25.15 12.98 4.75
N ILE A 243 -24.67 13.39 5.94
CA ILE A 243 -24.14 12.49 6.97
C ILE A 243 -25.21 11.48 7.39
N ALA A 244 -26.41 11.96 7.73
CA ALA A 244 -27.54 11.10 8.06
C ALA A 244 -27.89 10.15 6.89
N GLY A 245 -27.80 10.63 5.65
CA GLY A 245 -27.99 9.83 4.45
C GLY A 245 -26.98 8.69 4.32
N VAL A 246 -25.69 8.96 4.54
CA VAL A 246 -24.62 7.96 4.52
C VAL A 246 -24.85 6.91 5.61
N LYS A 247 -25.08 7.33 6.86
CA LYS A 247 -25.36 6.44 7.99
C LYS A 247 -26.56 5.53 7.72
N ARG A 248 -27.63 6.07 7.16
CA ARG A 248 -28.81 5.28 6.78
C ARG A 248 -28.48 4.20 5.74
N VAL A 249 -27.72 4.52 4.69
CA VAL A 249 -27.34 3.53 3.67
C VAL A 249 -26.50 2.40 4.27
N VAL A 250 -25.61 2.72 5.21
CA VAL A 250 -24.83 1.71 5.94
C VAL A 250 -25.75 0.87 6.81
N GLN A 251 -26.60 1.50 7.63
CA GLN A 251 -27.50 0.81 8.56
C GLN A 251 -28.49 -0.14 7.87
N GLU A 252 -29.00 0.24 6.69
CA GLU A 252 -29.92 -0.57 5.90
C GLU A 252 -29.30 -1.89 5.44
N LYS A 253 -28.00 -1.90 5.12
CA LYS A 253 -27.29 -3.09 4.62
C LYS A 253 -26.45 -3.79 5.68
N MET A 254 -26.05 -3.08 6.72
CA MET A 254 -25.18 -3.53 7.79
C MET A 254 -25.63 -2.88 9.11
N PRO A 255 -26.53 -3.53 9.86
CA PRO A 255 -27.09 -2.98 11.10
C PRO A 255 -26.04 -2.66 12.17
N ASP A 256 -24.93 -3.40 12.22
CA ASP A 256 -23.82 -3.13 13.17
C ASP A 256 -22.83 -2.06 12.64
N GLY A 257 -23.13 -1.49 11.46
CA GLY A 257 -22.30 -0.48 10.81
C GLY A 257 -22.47 0.92 11.39
N VAL A 258 -23.56 1.19 12.12
CA VAL A 258 -23.78 2.43 12.86
C VAL A 258 -24.29 2.08 14.26
N ASN A 259 -23.75 2.75 15.27
CA ASN A 259 -24.21 2.65 16.66
C ASN A 259 -24.63 4.05 17.19
N ASP A 260 -24.91 4.14 18.49
CA ASP A 260 -25.33 5.39 19.12
C ASP A 260 -24.26 6.51 19.03
N ASN A 261 -22.99 6.13 18.94
CA ASN A 261 -21.86 7.06 18.85
C ASN A 261 -21.59 7.52 17.41
N GLY A 262 -21.83 6.65 16.42
CA GLY A 262 -21.70 7.02 15.01
C GLY A 262 -21.37 5.85 14.09
N LEU A 263 -20.58 6.14 13.05
CA LEU A 263 -20.18 5.14 12.05
C LEU A 263 -19.09 4.24 12.62
N THR A 264 -19.35 2.94 12.75
CA THR A 264 -18.38 1.98 13.33
C THR A 264 -17.28 1.64 12.31
N LEU A 265 -16.19 1.02 12.76
CA LEU A 265 -15.14 0.51 11.87
C LEU A 265 -15.71 -0.43 10.79
N THR A 266 -16.63 -1.32 11.18
CA THR A 266 -17.29 -2.24 10.24
C THR A 266 -18.09 -1.48 9.19
N GLY A 267 -18.86 -0.46 9.61
CA GLY A 267 -19.58 0.42 8.71
C GLY A 267 -18.68 1.23 7.78
N PHE A 268 -17.54 1.71 8.28
CA PHE A 268 -16.54 2.43 7.50
C PHE A 268 -15.91 1.55 6.41
N LEU A 269 -15.50 0.32 6.75
CA LEU A 269 -14.98 -0.66 5.79
C LEU A 269 -16.05 -1.02 4.74
N PHE A 270 -17.29 -1.24 5.18
CA PHE A 270 -18.41 -1.53 4.29
C PHE A 270 -18.67 -0.38 3.30
N LEU A 271 -18.63 0.88 3.76
CA LEU A 271 -18.81 2.04 2.91
C LEU A 271 -17.74 2.10 1.79
N HIS A 272 -16.49 1.80 2.13
CA HIS A 272 -15.41 1.73 1.15
C HIS A 272 -15.55 0.57 0.16
N ALA A 273 -16.01 -0.60 0.61
CA ALA A 273 -16.37 -1.70 -0.29
C ALA A 273 -17.48 -1.29 -1.27
N LEU A 274 -18.53 -0.63 -0.77
CA LEU A 274 -19.64 -0.13 -1.58
C LEU A 274 -19.20 0.91 -2.63
N PHE A 275 -18.23 1.77 -2.32
CA PHE A 275 -17.67 2.70 -3.31
C PHE A 275 -16.95 1.96 -4.43
N ILE A 276 -16.16 0.94 -4.10
CA ILE A 276 -15.41 0.13 -5.08
C ILE A 276 -16.38 -0.64 -5.97
N GLU A 277 -17.39 -1.30 -5.40
CA GLU A 277 -18.43 -2.01 -6.16
C GLU A 277 -19.19 -1.11 -7.15
N LYS A 278 -19.39 0.17 -6.77
CA LYS A 278 -20.02 1.19 -7.63
C LYS A 278 -19.06 1.83 -8.64
N GLY A 279 -17.83 1.32 -8.80
CA GLY A 279 -16.82 1.88 -9.69
C GLY A 279 -16.21 3.21 -9.23
N ARG A 280 -16.46 3.62 -7.97
CA ARG A 280 -15.96 4.88 -7.38
C ARG A 280 -14.64 4.67 -6.64
N LEU A 281 -13.68 4.01 -7.30
CA LEU A 281 -12.36 3.67 -6.74
C LEU A 281 -11.58 4.90 -6.27
N GLU A 282 -11.76 6.03 -6.96
CA GLU A 282 -11.10 7.30 -6.65
C GLU A 282 -11.34 7.74 -5.21
N THR A 283 -12.56 7.57 -4.69
CA THR A 283 -12.90 7.97 -3.31
C THR A 283 -12.00 7.26 -2.30
N THR A 284 -11.85 5.94 -2.43
CA THR A 284 -10.98 5.13 -1.55
C THR A 284 -9.50 5.48 -1.74
N TRP A 285 -9.06 5.64 -2.98
CA TRP A 285 -7.66 6.00 -3.26
C TRP A 285 -7.27 7.39 -2.76
N THR A 286 -8.18 8.37 -2.85
CA THR A 286 -7.97 9.73 -2.32
C THR A 286 -7.75 9.68 -0.81
N VAL A 287 -8.58 8.92 -0.10
CA VAL A 287 -8.42 8.69 1.35
C VAL A 287 -7.07 8.03 1.64
N LEU A 288 -6.74 6.91 1.00
CA LEU A 288 -5.46 6.23 1.20
C LEU A 288 -4.25 7.16 0.97
N ARG A 289 -4.25 7.93 -0.12
CA ARG A 289 -3.15 8.87 -0.45
C ARG A 289 -3.04 10.01 0.54
N LYS A 290 -4.18 10.54 1.03
CA LYS A 290 -4.19 11.60 2.05
C LYS A 290 -3.52 11.14 3.35
N PHE A 291 -3.61 9.85 3.66
CA PHE A 291 -2.98 9.23 4.83
C PHE A 291 -1.62 8.58 4.54
N GLY A 292 -1.02 8.90 3.38
CA GLY A 292 0.37 8.57 3.09
C GLY A 292 0.61 7.26 2.37
N TYR A 293 -0.42 6.59 1.85
CA TYR A 293 -0.26 5.33 1.13
C TYR A 293 0.03 5.54 -0.37
N ASN A 294 0.81 4.61 -0.94
CA ASN A 294 1.06 4.49 -2.38
C ASN A 294 0.13 3.45 -3.03
N ASN A 295 0.28 3.19 -4.34
CA ASN A 295 -0.57 2.25 -5.08
C ASN A 295 -0.41 0.77 -4.68
N ASP A 296 0.63 0.43 -3.90
CA ASP A 296 0.80 -0.91 -3.31
C ASP A 296 0.22 -1.03 -1.89
N ILE A 297 -0.45 0.04 -1.44
CA ILE A 297 -0.98 0.21 -0.08
C ILE A 297 0.16 0.06 0.96
N LYS A 298 1.31 0.67 0.65
CA LYS A 298 2.42 0.86 1.60
C LYS A 298 2.58 2.34 1.89
N LEU A 299 3.12 2.67 3.06
CA LEU A 299 3.53 4.04 3.34
C LEU A 299 4.52 4.51 2.28
N ARG A 300 4.32 5.72 1.76
CA ARG A 300 5.18 6.31 0.73
C ARG A 300 6.59 6.55 1.28
N ASP A 301 7.57 6.43 0.40
CA ASP A 301 8.99 6.58 0.75
C ASP A 301 9.36 7.98 1.25
N ASP A 302 8.60 9.02 0.90
CA ASP A 302 8.85 10.37 1.42
C ASP A 302 8.49 10.51 2.91
N LEU A 303 7.64 9.62 3.44
CA LEU A 303 7.36 9.52 4.87
C LEU A 303 8.39 8.65 5.61
N LEU A 304 9.20 7.89 4.86
CA LEU A 304 10.15 6.92 5.38
C LEU A 304 11.56 7.28 4.90
N PRO A 305 12.35 8.10 5.65
CA PRO A 305 13.72 8.41 5.29
C PRO A 305 14.52 7.16 4.90
N THR A 306 14.81 7.03 3.61
CA THR A 306 15.53 5.89 3.01
C THR A 306 16.97 5.81 3.49
N THR A 307 17.53 6.92 3.97
CA THR A 307 18.84 6.94 4.63
C THR A 307 18.83 7.88 5.83
N PHE A 308 19.05 7.32 7.03
CA PHE A 308 19.48 8.08 8.19
C PHE A 308 20.94 8.47 7.96
N LYS A 309 21.19 9.66 7.39
CA LYS A 309 22.55 10.17 7.17
C LYS A 309 23.29 10.23 8.51
N ARG A 310 24.17 9.25 8.76
CA ARG A 310 24.95 9.11 10.01
C ARG A 310 26.37 8.64 9.71
N ALA A 311 27.32 9.03 10.55
CA ALA A 311 28.67 8.48 10.48
C ALA A 311 28.69 7.00 10.94
N PRO A 312 29.66 6.19 10.50
CA PRO A 312 29.72 4.76 10.86
C PRO A 312 29.76 4.47 12.37
N ASP A 313 30.25 5.42 13.18
CA ASP A 313 30.35 5.29 14.63
C ASP A 313 29.20 5.98 15.39
N GLN A 314 28.13 6.39 14.71
CA GLN A 314 26.89 6.89 15.29
C GLN A 314 25.80 5.81 15.27
N THR A 315 24.94 5.83 16.28
CA THR A 315 23.73 4.99 16.37
C THR A 315 22.49 5.86 16.38
N VAL A 316 21.37 5.29 15.96
CA VAL A 316 20.03 5.90 16.04
C VAL A 316 19.32 5.27 17.23
N GLU A 317 18.72 6.11 18.06
CA GLU A 317 17.97 5.72 19.27
C GLU A 317 16.58 6.38 19.22
N LEU A 318 15.59 5.77 19.89
CA LEU A 318 14.28 6.39 20.07
C LEU A 318 14.37 7.58 21.04
N THR A 319 13.60 8.62 20.79
CA THR A 319 13.45 9.75 21.73
C THR A 319 12.54 9.37 22.91
N ASN A 320 12.57 10.17 23.98
CA ASN A 320 11.69 9.96 25.12
C ASN A 320 10.21 10.06 24.71
N GLU A 321 9.88 10.98 23.80
CA GLU A 321 8.53 11.13 23.24
C GLU A 321 8.07 9.84 22.55
N ALA A 322 8.90 9.27 21.68
CA ALA A 322 8.58 8.00 21.01
C ALA A 322 8.46 6.85 22.02
N LEU A 323 9.30 6.80 23.05
CA LEU A 323 9.22 5.79 24.10
C LEU A 323 7.96 5.93 24.97
N GLU A 324 7.51 7.15 25.26
CA GLU A 324 6.26 7.41 25.99
C GLU A 324 5.04 7.03 25.15
N PHE A 325 5.04 7.35 23.87
CA PHE A 325 4.03 6.86 22.93
C PHE A 325 3.97 5.34 22.95
N LEU A 326 5.10 4.65 22.80
CA LEU A 326 5.18 3.20 22.83
C LEU A 326 4.67 2.60 24.14
N LYS A 327 5.00 3.20 25.28
CA LYS A 327 4.45 2.78 26.59
C LYS A 327 2.93 2.95 26.64
N SER A 328 2.40 4.07 26.14
CA SER A 328 0.96 4.31 26.08
C SER A 328 0.27 3.27 25.18
N SER A 329 0.84 3.00 24.00
CA SER A 329 0.36 1.94 23.11
C SER A 329 0.41 0.57 23.76
N PHE A 330 1.43 0.25 24.55
CA PHE A 330 1.50 -1.01 25.28
C PHE A 330 0.28 -1.18 26.20
N PHE A 331 0.04 -0.21 27.09
CA PHE A 331 -1.03 -0.33 28.08
C PHE A 331 -2.43 -0.24 27.47
N MET A 332 -2.57 0.39 26.30
CA MET A 332 -3.84 0.39 25.56
C MET A 332 -4.23 -1.01 25.08
N TYR A 333 -3.26 -1.85 24.71
CA TYR A 333 -3.49 -3.18 24.16
C TYR A 333 -3.28 -4.31 25.18
N ASP A 334 -2.83 -3.99 26.40
CA ASP A 334 -2.81 -4.89 27.56
C ASP A 334 -4.25 -5.04 28.10
N MET A 335 -5.08 -5.80 27.38
CA MET A 335 -6.52 -5.85 27.60
C MET A 335 -6.89 -6.46 28.95
N ASP A 336 -6.10 -7.39 29.48
CA ASP A 336 -6.32 -7.99 30.79
C ASP A 336 -5.50 -7.34 31.92
N ASN A 337 -4.74 -6.29 31.60
CA ASN A 337 -3.91 -5.53 32.54
C ASN A 337 -2.93 -6.43 33.32
N ASP A 338 -2.40 -7.46 32.67
CA ASP A 338 -1.44 -8.39 33.28
C ASP A 338 0.02 -7.86 33.24
N GLY A 339 0.22 -6.69 32.62
CA GLY A 339 1.52 -6.05 32.48
C GLY A 339 2.38 -6.67 31.37
N THR A 340 1.80 -7.53 30.53
CA THR A 340 2.43 -8.20 29.40
C THR A 340 1.54 -8.17 28.16
N LEU A 341 2.15 -8.23 26.98
CA LEU A 341 1.41 -8.40 25.73
C LEU A 341 1.58 -9.84 25.22
N ARG A 342 0.47 -10.55 25.18
CA ARG A 342 0.37 -11.90 24.60
C ARG A 342 0.35 -11.82 23.07
N PRO A 343 0.55 -12.96 22.38
CA PRO A 343 0.58 -12.97 20.91
C PRO A 343 -0.66 -12.36 20.25
N ALA A 344 -1.86 -12.57 20.82
CA ALA A 344 -3.10 -11.98 20.30
C ALA A 344 -3.13 -10.46 20.46
N GLU A 345 -2.73 -9.93 21.63
CA GLU A 345 -2.68 -8.48 21.89
C GLU A 345 -1.63 -7.79 21.02
N LEU A 346 -0.50 -8.47 20.76
CA LEU A 346 0.50 -8.01 19.80
C LEU A 346 -0.05 -8.00 18.36
N GLU A 347 -0.82 -9.01 17.98
CA GLU A 347 -1.48 -9.04 16.67
C GLU A 347 -2.46 -7.88 16.51
N ASP A 348 -3.22 -7.55 17.57
CA ASP A 348 -4.12 -6.40 17.59
C ASP A 348 -3.36 -5.08 17.50
N LEU A 349 -2.27 -4.90 18.25
CA LEU A 349 -1.41 -3.71 18.17
C LEU A 349 -0.87 -3.48 16.76
N PHE A 350 -0.46 -4.55 16.06
CA PHE A 350 0.06 -4.48 14.69
C PHE A 350 -1.01 -4.73 13.62
N SER A 351 -2.30 -4.73 13.98
CA SER A 351 -3.39 -5.00 13.04
C SER A 351 -3.54 -3.94 11.94
N THR A 352 -2.92 -2.78 12.11
CA THR A 352 -2.84 -1.69 11.13
C THR A 352 -1.57 -1.72 10.26
N ALA A 353 -0.59 -2.57 10.61
CA ALA A 353 0.64 -2.75 9.86
C ALA A 353 0.47 -3.83 8.78
N PRO A 354 1.17 -3.79 7.64
CA PRO A 354 1.10 -4.86 6.64
C PRO A 354 1.64 -6.20 7.19
N GLU A 355 1.34 -7.31 6.53
CA GLU A 355 1.57 -8.67 7.06
C GLU A 355 3.05 -8.98 7.38
N ASN A 356 3.98 -8.28 6.74
CA ASN A 356 5.43 -8.40 6.93
C ASN A 356 6.02 -7.36 7.92
N TYR A 357 5.19 -6.54 8.57
CA TYR A 357 5.60 -5.50 9.49
C TYR A 357 5.16 -5.88 10.91
N SER A 358 6.05 -6.57 11.61
CA SER A 358 5.91 -6.90 13.03
C SER A 358 7.30 -7.11 13.64
N PHE A 359 7.38 -7.27 14.96
CA PHE A 359 8.63 -7.62 15.64
C PHE A 359 9.32 -8.89 15.11
N VAL A 360 8.58 -9.73 14.37
CA VAL A 360 9.01 -11.04 13.87
C VAL A 360 9.59 -10.93 12.45
N CYS A 361 9.26 -9.88 11.71
CA CYS A 361 9.41 -9.86 10.26
C CYS A 361 10.28 -8.72 9.72
N VAL A 362 11.13 -8.08 10.54
CA VAL A 362 12.09 -7.09 10.01
C VAL A 362 12.98 -7.79 8.97
N PRO A 363 12.87 -7.44 7.67
CA PRO A 363 13.53 -8.17 6.60
C PRO A 363 14.95 -7.63 6.47
N VAL A 364 15.80 -7.93 7.45
CA VAL A 364 17.23 -7.74 7.27
C VAL A 364 17.74 -8.95 6.49
N PRO A 365 18.37 -8.81 5.31
CA PRO A 365 18.92 -9.94 4.57
C PRO A 365 19.85 -10.77 5.45
N GLY A 366 19.54 -12.06 5.63
CA GLY A 366 20.29 -12.98 6.51
C GLY A 366 19.98 -12.88 8.00
N LEU A 367 18.95 -12.10 8.39
CA LEU A 367 18.61 -11.82 9.78
C LEU A 367 17.09 -11.80 9.96
N LEU A 368 16.49 -12.97 10.14
CA LEU A 368 15.16 -13.07 10.75
C LEU A 368 15.30 -12.56 12.19
N MET A 369 14.62 -11.47 12.54
CA MET A 369 14.49 -11.09 13.94
C MET A 369 13.75 -12.23 14.65
N ALA A 370 14.46 -12.92 15.53
CA ALA A 370 13.82 -13.92 16.35
C ALA A 370 12.73 -13.22 17.19
N PRO A 371 11.49 -13.74 17.24
CA PRO A 371 10.38 -13.22 18.06
C PRO A 371 10.65 -13.28 19.59
N ASP A 372 11.91 -13.52 19.95
CA ASP A 372 12.38 -14.17 21.15
C ASP A 372 13.69 -13.52 21.62
N ALA A 373 13.93 -12.29 21.16
CA ALA A 373 15.11 -11.48 21.44
C ALA A 373 14.92 -10.54 22.63
N ALA A 374 13.77 -10.51 23.28
CA ALA A 374 13.50 -9.66 24.44
C ALA A 374 12.88 -10.46 25.59
N GLU A 375 12.85 -9.84 26.77
CA GLU A 375 12.31 -10.44 27.99
C GLU A 375 10.81 -10.74 27.85
N LYS A 376 10.44 -11.97 28.23
CA LYS A 376 9.05 -12.43 28.32
C LYS A 376 8.79 -12.99 29.72
N ASN A 377 7.54 -12.95 30.16
CA ASN A 377 7.13 -13.65 31.36
C ASN A 377 7.14 -15.18 31.15
N VAL A 378 6.87 -15.93 32.22
CA VAL A 378 6.80 -17.41 32.21
C VAL A 378 5.72 -17.97 31.28
N LEU A 379 4.70 -17.19 30.93
CA LEU A 379 3.63 -17.56 30.01
C LEU A 379 3.92 -17.17 28.55
N GLY A 380 5.08 -16.56 28.28
CA GLY A 380 5.49 -16.11 26.95
C GLY A 380 4.96 -14.73 26.54
N GLY A 381 4.31 -14.00 27.44
CA GLY A 381 3.87 -12.61 27.26
C GLY A 381 5.05 -11.64 27.31
N LEU A 382 5.07 -10.66 26.40
CA LEU A 382 6.13 -9.67 26.28
C LEU A 382 5.94 -8.58 27.36
N THR A 383 6.89 -8.44 28.28
CA THR A 383 6.79 -7.43 29.34
C THR A 383 6.94 -6.02 28.76
N VAL A 384 6.52 -4.97 29.49
CA VAL A 384 6.77 -3.57 29.09
C VAL A 384 8.26 -3.32 28.79
N GLN A 385 9.16 -3.91 29.59
CA GLN A 385 10.60 -3.78 29.40
C GLN A 385 11.07 -4.54 28.16
N GLY A 386 10.56 -5.75 27.95
CA GLY A 386 10.80 -6.53 26.74
C GLY A 386 10.34 -5.79 25.49
N PHE A 387 9.13 -5.22 25.52
CA PHE A 387 8.54 -4.44 24.43
C PHE A 387 9.42 -3.26 24.03
N LEU A 388 9.81 -2.40 24.98
CA LEU A 388 10.68 -1.25 24.71
C LEU A 388 12.09 -1.67 24.25
N SER A 389 12.59 -2.81 24.75
CA SER A 389 13.87 -3.37 24.33
C SER A 389 13.83 -3.91 22.89
N GLN A 390 12.71 -4.54 22.50
CA GLN A 390 12.44 -5.01 21.14
C GLN A 390 12.38 -3.84 20.15
N TRP A 391 11.71 -2.73 20.52
CA TRP A 391 11.71 -1.49 19.73
C TRP A 391 13.12 -0.89 19.61
N SER A 392 13.86 -0.80 20.72
CA SER A 392 15.25 -0.32 20.71
C SER A 392 16.16 -1.15 19.81
N LEU A 393 16.00 -2.48 19.83
CA LEU A 393 16.71 -3.41 18.95
C LEU A 393 16.36 -3.15 17.48
N MET A 394 15.08 -3.04 17.16
CA MET A 394 14.62 -2.76 15.80
C MET A 394 15.19 -1.42 15.30
N THR A 395 15.10 -0.35 16.09
CA THR A 395 15.67 0.96 15.73
C THR A 395 17.18 0.92 15.53
N LEU A 396 17.91 0.13 16.33
CA LEU A 396 19.36 -0.01 16.20
C LEU A 396 19.74 -0.66 14.86
N LEU A 397 18.99 -1.69 14.45
CA LEU A 397 19.27 -2.50 13.27
C LEU A 397 18.74 -1.87 11.98
N ASP A 398 17.48 -1.46 12.00
CA ASP A 398 16.76 -0.88 10.87
C ASP A 398 15.84 0.27 11.35
N PRO A 399 16.37 1.50 11.44
CA PRO A 399 15.58 2.64 11.89
C PRO A 399 14.45 3.01 10.91
N ALA A 400 14.55 2.64 9.62
CA ALA A 400 13.48 2.91 8.65
C ALA A 400 12.29 1.97 8.86
N ALA A 401 12.54 0.68 9.06
CA ALA A 401 11.49 -0.27 9.45
C ALA A 401 10.87 0.09 10.81
N SER A 402 11.70 0.53 11.76
CA SER A 402 11.23 1.02 13.07
C SER A 402 10.27 2.20 12.91
N LEU A 403 10.60 3.15 12.05
CA LEU A 403 9.73 4.30 11.79
C LEU A 403 8.42 3.89 11.12
N ALA A 404 8.50 3.02 10.11
CA ALA A 404 7.31 2.52 9.43
C ALA A 404 6.34 1.87 10.44
N ASN A 405 6.86 1.03 11.34
CA ASN A 405 6.06 0.41 12.39
C ASN A 405 5.45 1.44 13.35
N LEU A 406 6.20 2.47 13.77
CA LEU A 406 5.65 3.56 14.60
C LEU A 406 4.47 4.24 13.90
N ILE A 407 4.64 4.59 12.62
CA ILE A 407 3.60 5.24 11.82
C ILE A 407 2.38 4.31 11.70
N TYR A 408 2.58 3.02 11.42
CA TYR A 408 1.48 2.06 11.29
C TYR A 408 0.64 1.95 12.56
N ILE A 409 1.27 1.88 13.74
CA ILE A 409 0.54 1.80 15.02
C ILE A 409 -0.01 3.15 15.52
N GLY A 410 0.10 4.21 14.72
CA GLY A 410 -0.57 5.49 14.97
C GLY A 410 0.31 6.60 15.56
N TYR A 411 1.64 6.52 15.43
CA TYR A 411 2.50 7.67 15.76
C TYR A 411 2.24 8.82 14.76
N THR A 412 1.79 9.97 15.28
CA THR A 412 1.36 11.13 14.48
C THR A 412 2.35 12.30 14.48
N SER A 413 3.33 12.32 15.38
CA SER A 413 4.38 13.34 15.38
C SER A 413 5.32 13.18 14.18
N ASP A 414 6.16 14.19 13.97
CA ASP A 414 7.12 14.19 12.87
C ASP A 414 8.10 13.01 12.96
N ALA A 415 8.40 12.39 11.82
CA ALA A 415 9.34 11.26 11.75
C ALA A 415 10.73 11.63 12.29
N ALA A 416 11.14 12.90 12.16
CA ALA A 416 12.40 13.37 12.69
C ALA A 416 12.41 13.53 14.22
N SER A 417 11.25 13.70 14.87
CA SER A 417 11.15 13.77 16.34
C SER A 417 11.16 12.40 17.02
N ALA A 418 10.87 11.33 16.27
CA ALA A 418 10.90 9.96 16.79
C ALA A 418 12.31 9.46 17.15
N PHE A 419 13.35 10.03 16.53
CA PHE A 419 14.72 9.51 16.63
C PHE A 419 15.76 10.54 17.04
N HIS A 420 16.73 10.07 17.82
CA HIS A 420 17.95 10.77 18.16
C HIS A 420 19.16 10.08 17.51
N ILE A 421 19.93 10.84 16.71
CA ILE A 421 21.24 10.38 16.23
C ILE A 421 22.30 10.74 17.28
N THR A 422 22.89 9.71 17.88
CA THR A 422 23.92 9.87 18.91
C THR A 422 25.17 10.55 18.36
N ARG A 423 25.95 11.19 19.23
CA ARG A 423 27.27 11.73 18.85
C ARG A 423 28.25 10.60 18.50
N LYS A 424 29.27 10.94 17.70
CA LYS A 424 30.33 10.01 17.26
C LYS A 424 30.99 9.33 18.46
N ARG A 425 31.10 7.99 18.42
CA ARG A 425 31.73 7.18 19.48
C ARG A 425 33.16 7.62 19.79
N ARG A 426 33.91 8.11 18.80
CA ARG A 426 35.26 8.66 19.02
C ARG A 426 35.26 9.86 19.98
N GLN A 427 34.22 10.69 19.95
CA GLN A 427 34.08 11.83 20.87
C GLN A 427 33.72 11.37 22.28
N ASP A 428 32.83 10.37 22.43
CA ASP A 428 32.53 9.73 23.71
C ASP A 428 33.81 9.23 24.39
N ARG A 429 34.65 8.52 23.62
CA ARG A 429 35.93 7.98 24.11
C ARG A 429 36.89 9.08 24.54
N LYS A 430 37.01 10.16 23.76
CA LYS A 430 37.86 11.31 24.11
C LYS A 430 37.40 11.98 25.40
N LYS A 431 36.09 12.10 25.61
CA LYS A 431 35.49 12.69 26.81
C LYS A 431 35.38 11.72 28.00
N LYS A 432 35.63 10.42 27.79
CA LYS A 432 35.39 9.33 28.76
C LYS A 432 33.98 9.35 29.36
N GLN A 433 33.00 9.83 28.60
CA GLN A 433 31.61 9.96 29.01
C GLN A 433 30.74 9.63 27.81
N SER A 434 29.64 8.89 28.00
CA SER A 434 28.68 8.60 26.93
C SER A 434 27.25 8.87 27.40
N THR A 435 26.49 9.53 26.54
CA THR A 435 25.07 9.84 26.73
C THR A 435 24.15 8.84 26.02
N ARG A 436 24.70 7.76 25.46
CA ARG A 436 23.94 6.73 24.75
C ARG A 436 23.08 5.94 25.72
N ASN A 437 21.86 5.65 25.32
CA ASN A 437 20.93 4.82 26.08
C ASN A 437 20.91 3.38 25.57
N VAL A 438 21.33 3.15 24.33
CA VAL A 438 21.42 1.80 23.73
C VAL A 438 22.88 1.41 23.52
N LEU A 439 23.27 0.27 24.09
CA LEU A 439 24.62 -0.27 24.01
C LEU A 439 24.61 -1.62 23.31
N GLN A 440 25.45 -1.80 22.30
CA GLN A 440 25.61 -3.08 21.61
C GLN A 440 26.82 -3.85 22.14
N CYS A 441 26.60 -5.10 22.55
CA CYS A 441 27.63 -6.03 23.00
C CYS A 441 27.72 -7.21 22.03
N PHE A 442 28.93 -7.49 21.54
CA PHE A 442 29.18 -8.65 20.69
C PHE A 442 29.70 -9.80 21.56
N VAL A 443 29.04 -10.95 21.49
CA VAL A 443 29.40 -12.14 22.27
C VAL A 443 30.14 -13.12 21.37
N PHE A 444 31.45 -13.25 21.62
CA PHE A 444 32.36 -14.14 20.91
C PHE A 444 32.76 -15.33 21.78
N GLY A 445 33.09 -16.45 21.13
CA GLY A 445 33.55 -17.67 21.79
C GLY A 445 33.39 -18.89 20.88
N PRO A 446 34.09 -19.99 21.16
CA PRO A 446 34.00 -21.20 20.35
C PRO A 446 32.59 -21.84 20.42
N LYS A 447 32.31 -22.79 19.54
CA LYS A 447 31.16 -23.72 19.69
C LYS A 447 31.17 -24.32 21.11
N ASN A 448 29.97 -24.49 21.68
CA ASN A 448 29.76 -24.97 23.06
C ASN A 448 30.24 -24.07 24.22
N ALA A 449 30.73 -22.85 23.98
CA ALA A 449 31.16 -21.93 25.05
C ALA A 449 30.01 -21.32 25.90
N GLY A 450 28.75 -21.74 25.70
CA GLY A 450 27.61 -21.18 26.42
C GLY A 450 27.11 -19.80 25.94
N LYS A 451 27.52 -19.33 24.75
CA LYS A 451 27.09 -18.02 24.19
C LYS A 451 25.57 -17.85 24.17
N SER A 452 24.84 -18.81 23.58
CA SER A 452 23.38 -18.73 23.52
C SER A 452 22.73 -18.85 24.91
N ALA A 453 23.33 -19.60 25.83
CA ALA A 453 22.84 -19.69 27.21
C ALA A 453 22.95 -18.35 27.94
N LEU A 454 24.04 -17.60 27.71
CA LEU A 454 24.20 -16.24 28.22
C LEU A 454 23.12 -15.29 27.69
N LEU A 455 22.87 -15.30 26.37
CA LEU A 455 21.83 -14.49 25.75
C LEU A 455 20.44 -14.86 26.29
N ASN A 456 20.12 -16.15 26.38
CA ASN A 456 18.85 -16.64 26.89
C ASN A 456 18.63 -16.23 28.36
N SER A 457 19.63 -16.43 29.21
CA SER A 457 19.57 -16.01 30.62
C SER A 457 19.36 -14.50 30.76
N PHE A 458 19.93 -13.70 29.86
CA PHE A 458 19.81 -12.24 29.88
C PHE A 458 18.37 -11.74 29.61
N ILE A 459 17.56 -12.54 28.92
CA ILE A 459 16.14 -12.25 28.64
C ILE A 459 15.19 -13.15 29.44
N GLY A 460 15.68 -13.74 30.54
CA GLY A 460 14.85 -14.51 31.48
C GLY A 460 14.48 -15.93 31.01
N LYS A 461 15.08 -16.45 29.92
CA LYS A 461 14.81 -17.82 29.47
C LYS A 461 15.62 -18.85 30.27
N SER A 462 14.98 -19.98 30.55
CA SER A 462 15.62 -21.12 31.20
C SER A 462 16.77 -21.71 30.35
N PHE A 463 17.74 -22.30 31.04
CA PHE A 463 18.81 -23.04 30.39
C PHE A 463 18.25 -24.27 29.66
N VAL A 464 18.78 -24.54 28.46
CA VAL A 464 18.42 -25.71 27.65
C VAL A 464 19.68 -26.57 27.49
N GLU A 465 19.63 -27.81 27.98
CA GLU A 465 20.76 -28.75 27.92
C GLU A 465 21.10 -29.16 26.48
N ARG A 466 20.09 -29.22 25.61
CA ARG A 466 20.27 -29.62 24.22
C ARG A 466 21.06 -28.56 23.45
N TYR A 467 22.26 -28.93 22.99
CA TYR A 467 23.04 -28.08 22.11
C TYR A 467 22.33 -27.89 20.77
N THR A 468 22.13 -26.62 20.40
CA THR A 468 21.64 -26.24 19.07
C THR A 468 22.71 -25.34 18.44
N PRO A 469 23.37 -25.78 17.34
CA PRO A 469 24.36 -24.98 16.65
C PRO A 469 23.79 -23.61 16.25
N THR A 470 24.54 -22.55 16.50
CA THR A 470 24.20 -21.20 16.05
C THR A 470 24.50 -21.09 14.56
N THR A 471 23.50 -21.37 13.73
CA THR A 471 23.59 -21.25 12.26
C THR A 471 23.28 -19.85 11.76
N ASN A 472 22.61 -19.03 12.57
CA ASN A 472 22.21 -17.66 12.27
C ASN A 472 22.59 -16.72 13.42
N VAL A 473 22.75 -15.43 13.10
CA VAL A 473 22.98 -14.38 14.11
C VAL A 473 21.82 -14.33 15.10
N ARG A 474 22.12 -14.36 16.40
CA ARG A 474 21.12 -14.22 17.49
C ARG A 474 21.27 -12.89 18.22
N PHE A 475 20.13 -12.37 18.68
CA PHE A 475 20.05 -11.14 19.45
C PHE A 475 19.34 -11.37 20.78
N ALA A 476 19.76 -10.64 21.81
CA ALA A 476 19.06 -10.51 23.08
C ALA A 476 19.14 -9.05 23.54
N ALA A 477 18.00 -8.43 23.82
CA ALA A 477 17.87 -7.03 24.19
C ALA A 477 17.07 -6.95 25.49
N ASN A 478 17.64 -6.30 26.50
CA ASN A 478 16.97 -6.06 27.76
C ASN A 478 17.46 -4.75 28.41
N GLN A 479 16.70 -4.22 29.36
CA GLN A 479 17.14 -3.12 30.19
C GLN A 479 18.10 -3.60 31.27
N VAL A 480 19.12 -2.80 31.53
CA VAL A 480 20.12 -3.01 32.58
C VAL A 480 20.13 -1.76 33.45
N GLU A 481 20.03 -1.96 34.75
CA GLU A 481 20.15 -0.90 35.74
C GLU A 481 21.61 -0.71 36.14
N LEU A 482 22.12 0.51 35.96
CA LEU A 482 23.46 0.90 36.37
C LEU A 482 23.44 1.45 37.80
N PRO A 483 24.61 1.47 38.49
CA PRO A 483 24.73 2.13 39.78
C PRO A 483 24.19 3.57 39.72
N GLY A 484 23.31 3.92 40.67
CA GLY A 484 22.61 5.21 40.69
C GLY A 484 21.25 5.21 39.99
N GLY A 485 20.69 4.04 39.66
CA GLY A 485 19.30 3.90 39.16
C GLY A 485 19.12 4.25 37.68
N VAL A 486 20.20 4.50 36.95
CA VAL A 486 20.15 4.82 35.53
C VAL A 486 19.91 3.54 34.73
N LYS A 487 18.78 3.46 34.03
CA LYS A 487 18.44 2.33 33.15
C LYS A 487 18.96 2.57 31.73
N LYS A 488 19.55 1.54 31.13
CA LYS A 488 20.00 1.54 29.73
C LYS A 488 19.59 0.24 29.03
N THR A 489 19.42 0.27 27.72
CA THR A 489 19.17 -0.95 26.94
C THR A 489 20.49 -1.55 26.50
N LEU A 490 20.73 -2.81 26.85
CA LEU A 490 21.85 -3.60 26.35
C LEU A 490 21.36 -4.57 25.29
N VAL A 491 21.95 -4.49 24.10
CA VAL A 491 21.69 -5.37 22.96
C VAL A 491 22.89 -6.30 22.77
N MET A 492 22.74 -7.55 23.16
CA MET A 492 23.70 -8.61 22.89
C MET A 492 23.48 -9.20 21.49
N ARG A 493 24.58 -9.38 20.75
CA ARG A 493 24.61 -10.06 19.47
C ARG A 493 25.58 -11.23 19.55
N GLU A 494 25.08 -12.44 19.41
CA GLU A 494 25.92 -13.63 19.29
C GLU A 494 26.50 -13.70 17.88
N ILE A 495 27.83 -13.86 17.80
CA ILE A 495 28.53 -14.05 16.53
C ILE A 495 28.86 -15.54 16.35
N PRO A 496 28.39 -16.18 15.27
CA PRO A 496 28.79 -17.55 14.92
C PRO A 496 30.31 -17.65 14.76
N GLU A 497 30.89 -18.78 15.16
CA GLU A 497 32.33 -19.01 15.06
C GLU A 497 32.83 -18.89 13.61
N ASP A 498 32.04 -19.40 12.67
CA ASP A 498 32.35 -19.41 11.25
C ASP A 498 32.29 -17.99 10.62
N ASP A 499 31.64 -17.02 11.29
CA ASP A 499 31.47 -15.62 10.85
C ASP A 499 32.51 -14.65 11.43
N VAL A 500 33.41 -15.12 12.31
CA VAL A 500 34.39 -14.25 13.01
C VAL A 500 35.31 -13.51 12.03
N PHE A 501 35.61 -14.09 10.87
CA PHE A 501 36.49 -13.49 9.85
C PHE A 501 35.82 -12.37 9.04
N LEU A 502 34.50 -12.28 9.00
CA LEU A 502 33.76 -11.25 8.25
C LEU A 502 33.59 -9.93 9.03
N THR A 503 33.77 -9.95 10.35
CA THR A 503 33.61 -8.75 11.21
C THR A 503 34.83 -7.84 11.25
N ARG A 504 35.96 -8.22 10.62
CA ARG A 504 37.17 -7.37 10.51
C ARG A 504 37.10 -6.31 9.41
N SER A 505 36.09 -6.33 8.53
CA SER A 505 36.05 -5.54 7.29
C SER A 505 34.85 -4.59 7.13
N ARG A 506 34.21 -4.12 8.22
CA ARG A 506 33.20 -3.04 8.15
C ARG A 506 33.43 -1.96 9.20
#